data_AF-A0AAZ3RRD4-F1
#
_entry.id   AF-A0AAZ3RRD4-F1
#
_cell.length_a   1.000
_cell.length_b   1.000
_cell.length_c   1.000
_cell.angle_alpha   90.00
_cell.angle_beta   90.00
_cell.angle_gamma   90.00
#
_symmetry.space_group_name_H-M   'P 1'
#
loop_
_entity.id
_entity.type
_entity.pdbx_description
1 polymer ?
#
loop_
_entity_poly.entity_id
_entity_poly.type
_entity_poly.pdbx_seq_one_letter_code
_entity_poly.pdbx_strand_id
1 'polypeptide(L)' 'RWEFHQTLTQHTSRLCKGYLTKKESDGVLPQMTWPPQSPHLNLIEMVWDELDSRVKEKQPTSA' A
#
# COMPACT_ATOMS: atom_id res chain seq x y z
N ARG A 1 11.56 -2.40 -8.04
CA ARG A 1 10.45 -2.84 -7.16
C ARG A 1 9.41 -1.73 -7.20
N TRP A 2 8.18 -2.00 -7.63
CA TRP A 2 7.14 -0.98 -7.80
C TRP A 2 6.42 -0.75 -6.48
N GLU A 3 6.18 0.51 -6.11
CA GLU A 3 5.34 0.86 -4.95
C GLU A 3 3.97 1.33 -5.43
N PHE A 4 2.92 0.72 -4.87
CA PHE A 4 1.53 0.96 -5.22
C PHE A 4 0.92 1.86 -4.15
N HIS A 5 0.53 3.08 -4.52
CA HIS A 5 -0.12 3.99 -3.59
C HIS A 5 -1.63 3.98 -3.81
N GLN A 6 -2.37 3.42 -2.85
CA GLN A 6 -3.77 3.79 -2.70
C GLN A 6 -3.83 5.29 -2.37
N THR A 7 -4.78 6.00 -2.96
CA THR A 7 -4.96 7.46 -2.81
C THR A 7 -5.56 7.82 -1.44
N LEU A 8 -4.98 7.27 -0.37
CA LEU A 8 -5.26 7.66 1.00
C LEU A 8 -4.63 9.04 1.26
N THR A 9 -5.38 9.91 1.94
CA THR A 9 -5.05 11.34 2.08
C THR A 9 -3.63 11.59 2.62
N GLN A 10 -3.13 10.74 3.53
CA GLN A 10 -1.80 10.85 4.11
C GLN A 10 -0.66 10.58 3.11
N HIS A 11 -0.85 9.69 2.14
CA HIS A 11 0.12 9.40 1.08
C HIS A 11 0.24 10.54 0.06
N THR A 12 -0.62 11.56 0.15
CA THR A 12 -0.59 12.75 -0.72
C THR A 12 -0.07 14.00 -0.01
N SER A 13 0.42 13.87 1.23
CA SER A 13 1.03 14.98 1.99
C SER A 13 2.24 15.57 1.27
N ARG A 14 2.55 16.84 1.51
CA ARG A 14 3.69 17.54 0.87
C ARG A 14 5.03 16.84 1.16
N LEU A 15 5.20 16.35 2.38
CA LEU A 15 6.41 15.63 2.80
C LEU A 15 6.54 14.29 2.08
N CYS A 16 5.47 13.50 2.02
CA CYS A 16 5.46 12.22 1.31
C CYS A 16 5.73 12.41 -0.20
N LYS A 17 5.06 13.38 -0.84
CA LYS A 17 5.29 13.71 -2.25
C LYS A 17 6.73 14.13 -2.52
N GLY A 18 7.29 15.03 -1.70
CA GLY A 18 8.67 15.48 -1.87
C GLY A 18 9.69 14.34 -1.75
N TYR A 19 9.49 13.42 -0.80
CA TYR A 19 10.33 12.23 -0.65
C TYR A 19 10.24 11.32 -1.87
N LEU A 20 9.03 10.98 -2.32
CA LEU A 20 8.81 10.06 -3.43
C LEU A 20 9.30 10.65 -4.77
N THR A 21 9.11 11.95 -5.01
CA THR A 21 9.63 12.63 -6.22
C THR A 21 11.16 12.59 -6.25
N LYS A 22 11.83 12.79 -5.10
CA LYS A 22 13.28 12.67 -5.03
C LYS A 22 13.75 11.23 -5.33
N LYS A 23 13.06 10.23 -4.78
CA LYS A 23 13.40 8.83 -5.02
C LYS A 23 13.21 8.41 -6.47
N GLU A 24 12.24 8.98 -7.15
CA GLU A 24 12.02 8.80 -8.58
C GLU A 24 13.10 9.49 -9.42
N SER A 25 13.45 10.75 -9.10
CA SER A 25 14.53 11.47 -9.80
C SER A 25 15.89 10.78 -9.65
N ASP A 26 16.14 10.18 -8.49
CA ASP A 26 17.36 9.41 -8.20
C ASP A 26 17.33 8.02 -8.86
N GLY A 27 16.25 7.64 -9.56
CA GLY A 27 16.06 6.33 -10.20
C GLY A 27 15.93 5.16 -9.21
N VAL A 28 15.77 5.45 -7.92
CA VAL A 28 15.73 4.45 -6.85
C VAL A 28 14.35 3.78 -6.77
N LEU A 29 13.29 4.57 -6.95
CA LEU A 29 11.92 4.11 -6.86
C LEU A 29 11.07 4.78 -7.93
N PRO A 30 10.64 4.06 -8.98
CA PRO A 30 9.71 4.61 -9.95
C PRO A 30 8.31 4.68 -9.34
N GLN A 31 7.63 5.83 -9.52
CA GLN A 31 6.23 5.94 -9.11
C GLN A 31 5.33 5.28 -10.14
N MET A 32 4.29 4.62 -9.66
CA MET A 32 3.27 4.07 -10.53
C MET A 32 1.98 4.87 -10.38
N THR A 33 1.39 5.29 -11.50
CA THR A 33 0.08 5.92 -11.49
C THR A 33 -0.96 4.87 -11.12
N TRP A 34 -1.55 5.02 -9.93
CA TRP A 34 -2.62 4.13 -9.46
C TRP A 34 -3.99 4.80 -9.61
N PRO A 35 -4.98 4.11 -10.18
CA PRO A 35 -6.32 4.65 -10.26
C PRO A 35 -6.93 4.79 -8.85
N PRO A 36 -7.66 5.89 -8.58
CA PRO A 36 -8.37 6.06 -7.33
C PRO A 36 -9.39 4.93 -7.14
N GLN A 37 -9.70 4.60 -5.89
CA GLN A 37 -10.75 3.63 -5.52
C GLN A 37 -10.60 2.24 -6.17
N SER A 38 -9.37 1.81 -6.45
CA SER A 38 -9.09 0.50 -7.05
C SER A 38 -8.38 -0.44 -6.07
N PRO A 39 -9.01 -0.84 -4.95
CA PRO A 39 -8.41 -1.78 -4.01
C PRO A 39 -8.27 -3.18 -4.63
N HIS A 40 -9.22 -3.59 -5.47
CA HIS A 40 -9.21 -4.89 -6.18
C HIS A 40 -7.98 -5.12 -7.07
N LEU A 41 -7.28 -4.04 -7.46
CA LEU A 41 -6.04 -4.14 -8.25
C LEU A 41 -4.82 -4.37 -7.34
N ASN A 42 -4.92 -4.11 -6.05
CA ASN A 42 -3.81 -4.19 -5.12
C ASN A 42 -3.70 -5.62 -4.57
N LEU A 43 -2.63 -6.32 -4.96
CA LEU A 43 -2.38 -7.70 -4.53
C LEU A 43 -2.32 -7.85 -2.99
N ILE A 44 -2.01 -6.78 -2.25
CA ILE A 44 -1.99 -6.83 -0.77
C ILE A 44 -3.37 -7.08 -0.17
N GLU A 45 -4.47 -6.71 -0.85
CA GLU A 45 -5.82 -6.98 -0.33
C GLU A 45 -6.04 -8.48 -0.19
N MET A 46 -5.59 -9.27 -1.18
CA MET A 46 -5.65 -10.75 -1.10
C MET A 46 -4.78 -11.31 0.03
N VAL A 47 -3.64 -10.67 0.32
CA VAL A 47 -2.77 -11.08 1.44
C VAL A 47 -3.44 -10.78 2.78
N TRP A 48 -4.15 -9.66 2.89
CA TRP A 48 -4.92 -9.32 4.09
C TRP A 48 -6.10 -10.28 4.30
N ASP A 49 -6.82 -10.65 3.24
CA ASP A 49 -7.92 -11.63 3.31
C ASP A 49 -7.41 -13.00 3.81
N GLU A 50 -6.30 -13.47 3.25
CA GLU A 50 -5.68 -14.73 3.68
C GLU A 50 -5.19 -14.66 5.14
N LEU A 51 -4.58 -13.54 5.53
CA LEU A 51 -4.13 -13.35 6.90
C LEU A 51 -5.31 -13.38 7.88
N ASP A 52 -6.39 -12.64 7.59
CA ASP A 52 -7.59 -12.58 8.42
C ASP A 52 -8.23 -13.97 8.57
N SER A 53 -8.29 -14.74 7.48
CA SER A 53 -8.75 -16.14 7.52
C SER A 53 -7.93 -16.98 8.51
N ARG A 54 -6.60 -16.98 8.39
CA ARG A 54 -5.71 -17.73 9.28
C ARG A 54 -5.74 -17.27 10.73
N VAL A 55 -5.94 -15.98 10.95
CA VAL A 55 -6.09 -15.42 12.30
C VAL A 55 -7.39 -15.93 12.91
N LYS A 56 -8.51 -15.90 12.18
CA LYS A 56 -9.81 -16.41 12.67
C LYS A 56 -9.77 -17.91 12.99
N GLU A 57 -9.08 -18.71 12.16
CA GLU A 57 -8.88 -20.15 12.42
C GLU A 57 -8.19 -20.42 13.76
N LYS A 58 -7.24 -19.56 14.14
CA LYS A 58 -6.48 -19.72 15.39
C LYS A 58 -7.25 -19.30 16.65
N GLN A 59 -8.46 -18.75 16.50
CA GLN A 59 -9.28 -18.20 17.59
C GLN A 59 -8.46 -17.44 18.63
N PRO A 60 -7.79 -16.34 18.23
CA PRO A 60 -6.98 -15.57 19.15
C PRO A 60 -7.88 -15.02 20.27
N THR A 61 -7.55 -15.37 21.50
CA THR A 61 -8.12 -14.70 22.66
C THR A 61 -7.48 -13.31 22.74
N SER A 62 -8.30 -12.28 23.01
CA SER A 62 -7.76 -10.97 23.38
C SER A 62 -6.72 -11.16 24.49
N ALA A 63 -5.57 -10.51 24.34
CA ALA A 63 -4.62 -10.33 25.43
C ALA A 63 -5.24 -9.46 26.53
#